data_AF-A0A972TEE7-F1
#
_entry.id   AF-A0A972TEE7-F1
#
_cell.length_a   1.000
_cell.length_b   1.000
_cell.length_c   1.000
_cell.angle_alpha   90.00
_cell.angle_beta   90.00
_cell.angle_gamma   90.00
#
_symmetry.space_group_name_H-M   'P 1'
#
loop_
_entity.id
_entity.type
_entity.pdbx_description
1 polymer ?
#
loop_
_entity_poly.entity_id
_entity_poly.type
_entity_poly.pdbx_seq_one_letter_code
_entity_poly.pdbx_strand_id
1 'polypeptide(L)'
;GYAKPVPVNFARLRDYRKGTICVASAGVLANLTLAIICGVLFRILLSLELFQYNDFFRPFITELFLLLGYSVMINIVLAVFNMLPVPPLDGSRVLSMFLPMHLRRQFARLESFGIIIIMFLLISNSLRSLFAFIPQLMNLLLGSDGLHLFLVLIGAFK
;
A
#
# COMPACT_ATOMS: atom_id res chain seq x y z
N GLY A 1 20.57 -0.47 -12.70
CA GLY A 1 20.61 -1.82 -12.14
C GLY A 1 19.26 -2.13 -11.53
N TYR A 2 18.40 -2.85 -12.24
CA TYR A 2 17.17 -3.36 -11.66
C TYR A 2 17.50 -4.75 -11.08
N ALA A 3 17.24 -4.98 -9.80
CA ALA A 3 17.35 -6.31 -9.24
C ALA A 3 16.37 -7.21 -10.00
N LYS A 4 16.86 -8.29 -10.60
CA LYS A 4 16.00 -9.29 -11.25
C LYS A 4 15.05 -9.80 -10.16
N PRO A 5 13.72 -9.63 -10.28
CA PRO A 5 12.79 -10.08 -9.26
C PRO A 5 13.01 -11.59 -9.08
N VAL A 6 13.26 -12.02 -7.85
CA VAL A 6 13.43 -13.44 -7.55
C VAL A 6 12.03 -14.06 -7.56
N PRO A 7 11.67 -14.88 -8.58
CA PRO A 7 10.33 -15.42 -8.67
C PRO A 7 10.11 -16.41 -7.52
N VAL A 8 9.08 -16.18 -6.71
CA VAL A 8 8.66 -17.17 -5.71
C VAL A 8 8.07 -18.36 -6.44
N ASN A 9 8.72 -19.52 -6.33
CA ASN A 9 8.18 -20.76 -6.89
C ASN A 9 7.16 -21.37 -5.92
N PHE A 10 5.89 -20.99 -6.07
CA PHE A 10 4.79 -21.49 -5.24
C PHE A 10 4.63 -23.02 -5.29
N ALA A 11 5.06 -23.69 -6.36
CA ALA A 11 4.97 -25.14 -6.49
C ALA A 11 5.94 -25.90 -5.57
N ARG A 12 6.94 -25.22 -4.99
CA ARG A 12 7.91 -25.81 -4.04
C ARG A 12 7.54 -25.58 -2.57
N LEU A 13 6.40 -24.96 -2.29
CA LEU A 13 5.94 -24.75 -0.91
C LEU A 13 5.49 -26.07 -0.29
N ARG A 14 5.95 -26.33 0.95
CA ARG A 14 5.67 -27.58 1.69
C ARG A 14 4.17 -27.86 1.81
N ASP A 15 3.39 -26.83 2.06
CA ASP A 15 1.93 -26.82 1.90
C ASP A 15 1.59 -25.70 0.90
N TYR A 16 1.17 -26.09 -0.30
CA TYR A 16 0.86 -25.14 -1.36
C TYR A 16 -0.20 -24.12 -0.94
N ARG A 17 -1.27 -24.55 -0.25
CA ARG A 17 -2.37 -23.63 0.12
C ARG A 17 -1.94 -22.66 1.21
N LYS A 18 -1.43 -23.19 2.33
CA LYS A 18 -1.01 -22.35 3.46
C LYS A 18 0.17 -21.48 3.08
N GLY A 19 1.13 -22.02 2.35
CA GLY A 19 2.28 -21.27 1.87
C GLY A 19 1.87 -20.10 0.97
N THR A 20 0.98 -20.31 0.00
CA THR A 20 0.52 -19.21 -0.87
C THR A 20 -0.22 -18.14 -0.09
N ILE A 21 -1.09 -18.52 0.86
CA ILE A 21 -1.80 -17.54 1.72
C ILE A 21 -0.79 -16.74 2.57
N CYS A 22 0.18 -17.40 3.20
CA CYS A 22 1.18 -16.72 4.02
C CYS A 22 2.04 -15.74 3.20
N VAL A 23 2.52 -16.16 2.02
CA VAL A 23 3.35 -15.30 1.15
C VAL A 23 2.55 -14.09 0.66
N ALA A 24 1.32 -14.30 0.19
CA ALA A 24 0.47 -13.21 -0.29
C ALA A 24 0.09 -12.24 0.83
N SER A 25 -0.23 -12.76 2.02
CA SER A 25 -0.55 -11.93 3.19
C SER A 25 0.67 -11.15 3.69
N ALA A 26 1.88 -11.73 3.59
CA ALA A 26 3.12 -11.06 3.99
C ALA A 26 3.38 -9.79 3.19
N GLY A 27 3.05 -9.75 1.90
CA GLY A 27 3.18 -8.54 1.08
C GLY A 27 2.29 -7.39 1.58
N VAL A 28 1.02 -7.69 1.88
CA VAL A 28 0.06 -6.73 2.45
C VAL A 28 0.52 -6.26 3.84
N LEU A 29 0.92 -7.20 4.71
CA LEU A 29 1.38 -6.88 6.06
C LEU A 29 2.66 -6.06 6.07
N ALA A 30 3.59 -6.31 5.15
CA ALA A 30 4.83 -5.53 5.03
C ALA A 30 4.53 -4.06 4.70
N ASN A 31 3.63 -3.81 3.74
CA ASN A 31 3.21 -2.45 3.39
C ASN A 31 2.52 -1.76 4.57
N LEU A 32 1.58 -2.44 5.25
CA LEU A 32 0.93 -1.88 6.44
C LEU A 32 1.94 -1.57 7.56
N THR A 33 2.89 -2.46 7.79
CA THR A 33 3.94 -2.26 8.80
C THR A 33 4.79 -1.04 8.47
N LEU A 34 5.20 -0.88 7.21
CA LEU A 34 5.99 0.27 6.78
C LEU A 34 5.19 1.59 6.89
N ALA A 35 3.90 1.57 6.53
CA ALA A 35 3.01 2.72 6.73
C ALA A 35 2.92 3.11 8.22
N ILE A 36 2.78 2.13 9.12
CA ILE A 36 2.72 2.38 10.56
C ILE A 36 4.04 2.97 11.06
N ILE A 37 5.18 2.40 10.69
CA ILE A 37 6.51 2.90 11.11
C ILE A 37 6.70 4.35 10.65
N CYS A 38 6.44 4.64 9.37
CA CYS A 38 6.56 6.00 8.84
C CYS A 38 5.59 6.98 9.51
N GLY A 39 4.35 6.55 9.79
CA GLY A 39 3.35 7.38 10.49
C GLY A 39 3.74 7.69 11.92
N VAL A 40 4.25 6.70 12.66
CA VAL A 40 4.77 6.90 14.03
C VAL A 40 5.95 7.87 14.01
N LEU A 41 6.91 7.68 13.10
CA LEU A 41 8.04 8.60 12.95
C LEU A 41 7.58 10.02 12.61
N PHE A 42 6.62 10.18 11.70
CA PHE A 42 6.03 11.48 11.36
C PHE A 42 5.46 12.16 12.60
N ARG A 43 4.68 11.44 13.42
CA ARG A 43 4.07 12.00 14.63
C ARG A 43 5.09 12.39 15.69
N ILE A 44 6.11 11.56 15.89
CA ILE A 44 7.20 11.89 16.82
C ILE A 44 7.88 13.19 16.37
N LEU A 45 8.25 13.30 15.09
CA LEU A 45 8.90 14.51 14.56
C LEU A 45 7.99 15.74 14.63
N LEU A 46 6.68 15.57 14.42
CA LEU A 46 5.71 16.65 14.57
C LEU A 46 5.66 17.16 16.02
N SER A 47 5.71 16.26 17.01
CA SER A 47 5.70 16.62 18.44
C SER A 47 6.97 17.34 18.92
N LEU A 48 8.05 17.28 18.15
CA LEU A 48 9.31 17.99 18.44
C LEU A 48 9.31 19.44 17.93
N GLU A 49 8.22 19.90 17.30
CA GLU A 49 8.05 21.28 16.82
C GLU A 49 9.22 21.78 15.96
N LEU A 50 9.81 20.89 15.14
CA LEU A 50 11.06 21.13 14.42
C LEU A 50 11.04 22.38 13.53
N PHE A 51 9.86 22.77 13.03
CA PHE A 51 9.69 23.99 12.23
C PHE A 51 9.99 25.29 12.97
N GLN A 52 10.02 25.29 14.31
CA GLN A 52 10.30 26.48 15.12
C GLN A 52 11.80 26.67 15.42
N TYR A 53 12.65 25.69 15.11
CA TYR A 53 14.03 25.67 15.62
C TYR A 53 14.98 26.60 14.86
N ASN A 54 15.00 26.53 13.52
CA ASN A 54 15.88 27.36 12.69
C ASN A 54 15.40 27.40 11.23
N ASP A 55 15.23 28.60 10.67
CA ASP A 55 14.83 28.82 9.28
C ASP A 55 15.78 28.18 8.27
N PHE A 56 17.07 28.05 8.60
CA PHE A 56 18.07 27.42 7.75
C PHE A 56 17.75 25.94 7.44
N PHE A 57 17.20 25.20 8.40
CA PHE A 57 16.88 23.77 8.23
C PHE A 57 15.44 23.54 7.74
N ARG A 58 14.63 24.59 7.62
CA ARG A 58 13.22 24.50 7.24
C ARG A 58 12.97 23.75 5.92
N PRO A 59 13.77 23.92 4.85
CA PRO A 59 13.60 23.14 3.62
C PRO A 59 13.82 21.64 3.85
N PHE A 60 14.87 21.27 4.59
CA PHE A 60 15.18 19.88 4.90
C PHE A 60 14.08 19.21 5.73
N ILE A 61 13.56 19.92 6.74
CA ILE A 61 12.45 19.45 7.57
C ILE A 61 11.20 19.23 6.71
N THR A 62 10.92 20.16 5.78
CA THR A 62 9.77 20.06 4.87
C THR A 62 9.86 18.81 3.99
N GLU A 63 11.02 18.55 3.38
CA GLU A 63 11.26 17.36 2.57
C GLU A 63 11.14 16.07 3.38
N LEU A 64 11.60 16.07 4.64
CA LEU A 64 11.47 14.93 5.53
C LEU A 64 10.00 14.60 5.85
N PHE A 65 9.18 15.61 6.14
CA PHE A 65 7.74 15.40 6.37
C PHE A 65 7.03 14.94 5.09
N LEU A 66 7.39 15.46 3.92
CA LEU A 66 6.86 14.98 2.65
C LEU A 66 7.25 13.53 2.38
N LEU A 67 8.53 13.17 2.58
CA LEU A 67 9.02 11.80 2.41
C LEU A 67 8.23 10.83 3.29
N LEU A 68 8.05 11.16 4.57
CA LEU A 68 7.30 10.32 5.49
C LEU A 68 5.82 10.25 5.12
N GLY A 69 5.18 11.38 4.82
CA GLY A 69 3.77 11.43 4.43
C GLY A 69 3.48 10.65 3.13
N TYR A 70 4.35 10.79 2.11
CA TYR A 70 4.27 10.00 0.89
C TYR A 70 4.55 8.52 1.15
N SER A 71 5.50 8.19 2.03
CA SER A 71 5.77 6.80 2.41
C SER A 71 4.54 6.16 3.05
N VAL A 72 3.84 6.87 3.94
CA VAL A 72 2.58 6.41 4.52
C VAL A 72 1.51 6.24 3.44
N MET A 73 1.30 7.26 2.60
CA MET A 73 0.29 7.23 1.54
C MET A 73 0.51 6.06 0.57
N ILE A 74 1.73 5.93 0.03
CA ILE A 74 2.09 4.89 -0.95
C ILE A 74 1.92 3.51 -0.33
N ASN A 75 2.38 3.28 0.89
CA ASN A 75 2.26 1.98 1.53
C ASN A 75 0.81 1.61 1.87
N ILE A 76 -0.01 2.56 2.32
CA ILE A 76 -1.46 2.33 2.49
C ILE A 76 -2.09 1.97 1.15
N VAL A 77 -1.82 2.76 0.10
CA VAL A 77 -2.33 2.53 -1.25
C VAL A 77 -1.94 1.13 -1.72
N LEU A 78 -0.66 0.76 -1.63
CA LEU A 78 -0.17 -0.56 -2.02
C LEU A 78 -0.79 -1.69 -1.21
N ALA A 79 -0.98 -1.52 0.10
CA ALA A 79 -1.67 -2.50 0.94
C ALA A 79 -3.12 -2.70 0.48
N VAL A 80 -3.86 -1.61 0.29
CA VAL A 80 -5.27 -1.62 -0.16
C VAL A 80 -5.41 -2.22 -1.56
N PHE A 81 -4.53 -1.85 -2.50
CA PHE A 81 -4.48 -2.46 -3.83
C PHE A 81 -4.17 -3.95 -3.75
N ASN A 82 -3.17 -4.36 -2.96
CA ASN A 82 -2.80 -5.78 -2.83
C ASN A 82 -3.88 -6.62 -2.13
N MET A 83 -4.85 -6.01 -1.43
CA MET A 83 -6.01 -6.72 -0.89
C MET A 83 -7.10 -7.01 -1.93
N LEU A 84 -7.07 -6.38 -3.11
CA LEU A 84 -8.08 -6.59 -4.14
C LEU A 84 -8.07 -8.04 -4.64
N PRO A 85 -9.24 -8.69 -4.76
CA PRO A 85 -9.36 -10.06 -5.24
C PRO A 85 -9.25 -10.16 -6.77
N VAL A 86 -8.30 -9.44 -7.38
CA VAL A 86 -8.13 -9.34 -8.84
C VAL A 86 -6.71 -9.76 -9.22
N PRO A 87 -6.52 -10.81 -10.03
CA PRO A 87 -5.20 -11.18 -10.53
C PRO A 87 -4.52 -10.01 -11.24
N PRO A 88 -3.20 -9.80 -11.12
CA PRO A 88 -2.21 -10.63 -10.41
C PRO A 88 -1.97 -10.27 -8.93
N LEU A 89 -2.87 -9.49 -8.31
CA LEU A 89 -2.69 -8.95 -6.96
C LEU A 89 -2.72 -10.03 -5.88
N ASP A 90 -2.08 -9.79 -4.74
CA ASP A 90 -1.92 -10.81 -3.69
C ASP A 90 -3.27 -11.28 -3.09
N GLY A 91 -4.27 -10.40 -3.01
CA GLY A 91 -5.63 -10.72 -2.55
C GLY A 91 -6.31 -11.76 -3.44
N SER A 92 -6.03 -11.75 -4.75
CA SER A 92 -6.53 -12.77 -5.68
C SER A 92 -5.90 -14.13 -5.41
N ARG A 93 -4.62 -14.16 -5.01
CA ARG A 93 -3.92 -15.40 -4.66
C ARG A 93 -4.50 -16.00 -3.38
N VAL A 94 -4.74 -15.18 -2.36
CA VAL A 94 -5.44 -15.60 -1.14
C VAL A 94 -6.81 -16.19 -1.48
N LEU A 95 -7.63 -15.46 -2.23
CA LEU A 95 -8.96 -15.93 -2.65
C LEU A 95 -8.89 -17.26 -3.41
N SER A 96 -7.95 -17.39 -4.34
CA SER A 96 -7.81 -18.59 -5.17
C SER A 96 -7.49 -19.87 -4.39
N MET A 97 -6.93 -19.76 -3.18
CA MET A 97 -6.65 -20.91 -2.31
C MET A 97 -7.89 -21.44 -1.58
N PHE A 98 -8.95 -20.63 -1.48
CA PHE A 98 -10.25 -21.04 -0.96
C PHE A 98 -11.16 -21.66 -2.03
N LEU A 99 -10.83 -21.46 -3.32
CA LEU A 99 -11.60 -22.01 -4.43
C LEU A 99 -11.30 -23.50 -4.67
N PRO A 100 -12.29 -24.30 -5.12
CA PRO A 100 -12.06 -25.65 -5.59
C PRO A 100 -11.17 -25.66 -6.85
N MET A 101 -10.49 -26.80 -7.09
CA MET A 101 -9.43 -26.90 -8.10
C MET A 101 -9.87 -26.49 -9.52
N HIS A 102 -11.11 -26.80 -9.91
CA HIS A 102 -11.65 -26.46 -11.22
C HIS A 102 -11.82 -24.94 -11.39
N LEU A 103 -12.37 -24.24 -10.39
CA LEU A 103 -12.49 -22.78 -10.39
C LEU A 103 -11.12 -22.11 -10.32
N ARG A 104 -10.17 -22.66 -9.55
CA ARG A 104 -8.80 -22.11 -9.48
C ARG A 104 -8.11 -22.07 -10.84
N ARG A 105 -8.31 -23.10 -11.67
CA ARG A 105 -7.76 -23.13 -13.05
C ARG A 105 -8.40 -22.09 -13.96
N GLN A 106 -9.72 -21.85 -13.81
CA GLN A 106 -10.41 -20.81 -14.57
C GLN A 106 -9.97 -19.41 -14.11
N PHE A 107 -9.86 -19.21 -12.79
CA PHE A 107 -9.40 -17.97 -12.18
C PHE A 107 -7.97 -17.61 -12.60
N ALA A 108 -7.08 -18.59 -12.71
CA ALA A 108 -5.72 -18.38 -13.22
C ALA A 108 -5.69 -17.85 -14.67
N ARG A 109 -6.70 -18.15 -15.51
CA ARG A 109 -6.76 -17.58 -16.88
C ARG A 109 -7.06 -16.09 -16.88
N LEU A 110 -7.67 -15.57 -15.83
CA LEU A 110 -7.94 -14.13 -15.68
C LEU A 110 -6.65 -13.34 -15.41
N GLU A 111 -5.57 -13.99 -14.97
CA GLU A 111 -4.27 -13.35 -14.73
C GLU A 111 -3.73 -12.65 -15.98
N SER A 112 -3.90 -13.25 -17.16
CA SER A 112 -3.51 -12.64 -18.45
C SER A 112 -4.26 -11.35 -18.77
N PHE A 113 -5.48 -11.19 -18.23
CA PHE A 113 -6.31 -9.99 -18.41
C PHE A 113 -6.25 -9.05 -17.19
N GLY A 114 -5.43 -9.37 -16.18
CA GLY A 114 -5.45 -8.71 -14.88
C GLY A 114 -5.31 -7.19 -14.94
N ILE A 115 -4.34 -6.70 -15.74
CA ILE A 115 -4.13 -5.26 -15.93
C ILE A 115 -5.37 -4.59 -16.54
N ILE A 116 -6.01 -5.22 -17.53
CA ILE A 116 -7.20 -4.69 -18.20
C ILE A 116 -8.37 -4.64 -17.20
N ILE A 117 -8.53 -5.68 -16.38
CA ILE A 117 -9.58 -5.72 -15.33
C ILE A 117 -9.35 -4.59 -14.31
N ILE A 118 -8.11 -4.40 -13.84
CA ILE A 118 -7.78 -3.34 -12.89
C ILE A 118 -8.07 -1.96 -13.50
N MET A 119 -7.65 -1.72 -14.75
CA MET A 119 -7.93 -0.46 -15.45
C MET A 119 -9.44 -0.20 -15.59
N PHE A 120 -10.21 -1.22 -15.97
CA PHE A 120 -11.66 -1.12 -16.04
C PHE A 120 -12.30 -0.81 -14.68
N LEU A 121 -11.84 -1.44 -13.61
CA LEU A 121 -12.32 -1.19 -12.25
C LEU A 121 -12.02 0.24 -11.75
N LEU A 122 -10.87 0.79 -12.15
CA LEU A 122 -10.51 2.18 -11.85
C LEU A 122 -11.37 3.18 -12.61
N ILE A 123 -11.55 2.97 -13.93
CA ILE A 123 -12.32 3.88 -14.79
C ILE A 123 -13.82 3.80 -14.47
N SER A 124 -14.34 2.60 -14.22
CA SER A 124 -15.74 2.39 -13.82
C SER A 124 -16.06 2.89 -12.41
N ASN A 125 -15.06 3.35 -11.66
CA ASN A 125 -15.21 3.95 -10.33
C ASN A 125 -15.77 2.96 -9.29
N SER A 126 -15.72 1.65 -9.61
CA SER A 126 -16.20 0.55 -8.75
C SER A 126 -15.38 0.42 -7.46
N LEU A 127 -14.13 0.86 -7.49
CA LEU A 127 -13.21 0.83 -6.34
C LEU A 127 -13.33 2.08 -5.44
N ARG A 128 -14.26 3.00 -5.73
CA ARG A 128 -14.39 4.25 -4.96
C ARG A 128 -14.58 4.01 -3.47
N SER A 129 -15.46 3.09 -3.08
CA SER A 129 -15.73 2.79 -1.66
C SER A 129 -14.49 2.26 -0.94
N LEU A 130 -13.68 1.47 -1.63
CA LEU A 130 -12.44 0.91 -1.10
C LEU A 130 -11.35 1.98 -0.97
N PHE A 131 -11.16 2.83 -1.97
CA PHE A 131 -10.21 3.95 -1.87
C PHE A 131 -10.67 5.07 -0.94
N ALA A 132 -11.97 5.16 -0.70
CA ALA A 132 -12.53 6.09 0.26
C ALA A 132 -12.10 5.80 1.69
N PHE A 133 -11.41 4.70 2.01
CA PHE A 133 -10.79 4.42 3.31
C PHE A 133 -9.36 4.97 3.45
N ILE A 134 -8.69 5.32 2.35
CA ILE A 134 -7.30 5.79 2.40
C ILE A 134 -7.17 7.07 3.26
N PRO A 135 -7.99 8.12 3.07
CA PRO A 135 -7.85 9.35 3.86
C PRO A 135 -8.04 9.11 5.36
N GLN A 136 -8.91 8.18 5.76
CA GLN A 136 -9.17 7.83 7.16
C GLN A 136 -7.98 7.07 7.75
N LEU A 137 -7.38 6.14 7.00
CA LEU A 137 -6.16 5.47 7.41
C LEU A 137 -4.99 6.44 7.53
N MET A 138 -4.87 7.39 6.60
CA MET A 138 -3.87 8.45 6.70
C MET A 138 -4.12 9.34 7.92
N ASN A 139 -5.37 9.75 8.16
CA ASN A 139 -5.74 10.52 9.33
C ASN A 139 -5.46 9.76 10.64
N LEU A 140 -5.68 8.45 10.66
CA LEU A 140 -5.39 7.60 11.80
C LEU A 140 -3.87 7.55 12.08
N LEU A 141 -3.04 7.40 11.05
CA LEU A 141 -1.59 7.26 11.20
C LEU A 141 -0.86 8.60 11.40
N LEU A 142 -1.28 9.67 10.74
CA LEU A 142 -0.65 10.99 10.82
C LEU A 142 -1.28 11.87 11.92
N GLY A 143 -2.55 11.64 12.28
CA GLY A 143 -3.38 12.56 13.05
C GLY A 143 -4.01 13.66 12.18
N SER A 144 -5.00 14.38 12.70
CA SER A 144 -5.66 15.49 12.01
C SER A 144 -4.66 16.55 11.57
N ASP A 145 -3.79 16.96 12.49
CA ASP A 145 -2.86 18.06 12.28
C ASP A 145 -1.73 17.64 11.35
N GLY A 146 -1.26 16.39 11.48
CA GLY A 146 -0.25 15.82 10.60
C GLY A 146 -0.76 15.61 9.17
N LEU A 147 -2.02 15.16 9.01
CA LEU A 147 -2.65 15.05 7.70
C LEU A 147 -2.86 16.43 7.06
N HIS A 148 -3.35 17.40 7.84
CA HIS A 148 -3.51 18.77 7.36
C HIS A 148 -2.17 19.37 6.93
N LEU A 149 -1.11 19.22 7.74
CA LEU A 149 0.25 19.64 7.39
C LEU A 149 0.70 18.98 6.08
N PHE A 150 0.57 17.66 5.95
CA PHE A 150 0.96 16.95 4.73
C PHE A 150 0.22 17.47 3.49
N LEU A 151 -1.09 17.73 3.58
CA LEU A 151 -1.88 18.29 2.49
C LEU A 151 -1.45 19.72 2.13
N VAL A 152 -1.17 20.56 3.13
CA VAL A 152 -0.63 21.92 2.92
C VAL A 152 0.72 21.86 2.24
N LEU A 153 1.61 20.98 2.70
CA LEU A 153 2.91 20.79 2.08
C LEU A 153 2.76 20.35 0.62
N ILE A 154 1.93 19.35 0.30
CA ILE A 154 1.67 18.98 -1.10
C ILE A 154 1.13 20.14 -1.93
N GLY A 155 0.19 20.91 -1.37
CA GLY A 155 -0.42 22.07 -2.03
C GLY A 155 0.57 23.19 -2.32
N ALA A 156 1.59 23.36 -1.49
CA ALA A 156 2.64 24.37 -1.68
C ALA A 156 3.61 24.05 -2.84
N PHE A 157 3.61 22.81 -3.36
CA PHE A 157 4.43 22.39 -4.51
C PHE A 157 3.65 22.38 -5.84
N LYS A 158 2.43 22.92 -5.88
CA LYS A 158 1.66 23.18 -7.11
C LYS A 158 1.68 24.66 -7.47
#